data_AF-K2PKM9-F1
#
_entry.id   AF-K2PKM9-F1
#
_cell.length_a   1.000
_cell.length_b   1.000
_cell.length_c   1.000
_cell.angle_alpha   90.00
_cell.angle_beta   90.00
_cell.angle_gamma   90.00
#
_symmetry.space_group_name_H-M   'P 1'
#
loop_
_entity.id
_entity.type
_entity.pdbx_description
1 polymer ?
#
loop_
_entity_poly.entity_id
_entity_poly.type
_entity_poly.pdbx_seq_one_letter_code
_entity_poly.pdbx_strand_id
1 'polypeptide(L)'
;MARKGLLERKVEGAILPEKKFEAEANINIVKPEKKQKNQFKNQKVTIKVSDDIKTSLEAIKVLHKLKFDYEAIQYLIDDFTQNLSTEEKRRYSVLKDNL
;
A
#
# COMPACT_ATOMS: atom_id res chain seq x y z
N MET A 1 -44.26 13.11 8.97
CA MET A 1 -45.06 13.78 7.91
C MET A 1 -44.11 14.56 7.01
N ALA A 2 -43.84 14.08 5.79
CA ALA A 2 -42.99 14.77 4.82
C ALA A 2 -43.81 15.81 4.03
N ARG A 3 -43.24 16.99 3.80
CA ARG A 3 -43.93 18.16 3.23
C ARG A 3 -44.39 17.89 1.79
N LYS A 4 -45.70 17.96 1.55
CA LYS A 4 -46.35 18.01 0.22
C LYS A 4 -45.76 19.18 -0.56
N GLY A 5 -45.09 18.92 -1.68
CA GLY A 5 -44.69 19.99 -2.61
C GLY A 5 -43.34 19.81 -3.31
N LEU A 6 -42.55 18.76 -3.02
CA LEU A 6 -41.25 18.58 -3.68
C LEU A 6 -41.31 17.92 -5.07
N LEU A 7 -42.49 17.44 -5.50
CA LEU A 7 -42.68 16.64 -6.72
C LEU A 7 -43.37 17.38 -7.88
N GLU A 8 -43.74 18.65 -7.73
CA GLU A 8 -44.59 19.36 -8.70
C GLU A 8 -43.97 20.65 -9.25
N ARG A 9 -42.67 20.64 -9.58
CA ARG A 9 -42.15 21.63 -10.53
C ARG A 9 -41.84 20.94 -11.85
N LYS A 10 -42.83 20.92 -12.73
CA LYS A 10 -42.59 20.73 -14.16
C LYS A 10 -42.03 22.05 -14.70
N VAL A 11 -40.70 22.12 -14.83
CA VAL A 11 -40.01 23.19 -15.56
C VAL A 11 -40.29 23.00 -17.05
N GLU A 12 -40.74 24.06 -17.72
CA GLU A 12 -40.90 24.08 -19.17
C GLU A 12 -39.55 23.75 -19.83
N GLY A 13 -39.50 22.66 -20.59
CA GLY A 13 -38.26 22.09 -21.16
C GLY A 13 -37.81 20.76 -20.55
N ALA A 14 -38.52 20.22 -19.55
CA ALA A 14 -38.26 18.88 -19.04
C ALA A 14 -38.68 17.81 -20.07
N ILE A 15 -37.70 17.15 -20.68
CA ILE A 15 -37.91 16.02 -21.59
C ILE A 15 -38.46 14.86 -20.77
N LEU A 16 -39.69 14.44 -21.08
CA LEU A 16 -40.25 13.21 -20.54
C LEU A 16 -39.49 12.03 -21.14
N PRO A 17 -38.87 11.15 -20.33
CA PRO A 17 -38.21 9.98 -20.87
C PRO A 17 -39.26 9.06 -21.51
N GLU A 18 -39.11 8.77 -22.80
CA GLU A 18 -40.02 7.88 -23.54
C GLU A 18 -39.97 6.43 -23.04
N LYS A 19 -38.85 6.03 -22.40
CA LYS A 19 -38.67 4.70 -21.83
C LYS A 19 -38.65 4.76 -20.30
N LYS A 20 -39.46 3.90 -19.69
CA LYS A 20 -39.41 3.64 -18.25
C LYS A 20 -38.08 2.95 -17.94
N PHE A 21 -37.45 3.31 -16.82
CA PHE A 21 -36.25 2.63 -16.34
C PHE A 21 -36.61 1.19 -15.95
N GLU A 22 -36.13 0.23 -16.74
CA GLU A 22 -36.19 -1.18 -16.41
C GLU A 22 -34.92 -1.52 -15.61
N ALA A 23 -35.09 -1.87 -14.33
CA ALA A 23 -33.99 -2.21 -13.42
C ALA A 23 -33.27 -3.52 -13.79
N GLU A 24 -33.81 -4.26 -14.76
CA GLU A 24 -33.38 -5.60 -15.17
C GLU A 24 -32.63 -5.57 -16.52
N ALA A 25 -31.85 -4.52 -16.79
CA ALA A 25 -30.80 -4.65 -17.79
C ALA A 25 -29.72 -5.55 -17.18
N ASN A 26 -29.64 -6.81 -17.62
CA ASN A 26 -28.47 -7.66 -17.43
C ASN A 26 -27.29 -7.01 -18.17
N ILE A 27 -26.74 -5.95 -17.57
CA ILE A 27 -25.46 -5.40 -17.95
C ILE A 27 -24.50 -6.54 -17.63
N ASN A 28 -24.05 -7.26 -18.66
CA ASN A 28 -22.84 -8.06 -18.56
C ASN A 28 -21.73 -7.07 -18.21
N ILE A 29 -21.54 -6.84 -16.90
CA ILE A 29 -20.41 -6.12 -16.35
C ILE A 29 -19.23 -7.01 -16.70
N VAL A 30 -18.65 -6.78 -17.87
CA VAL A 30 -17.36 -7.34 -18.23
C VAL A 30 -16.42 -6.81 -17.16
N LYS A 31 -16.14 -7.68 -16.19
CA LYS A 31 -15.27 -7.41 -15.06
C LYS A 31 -13.98 -6.88 -15.69
N PRO A 32 -13.58 -5.62 -15.43
CA PRO A 32 -12.38 -5.09 -16.04
C PRO A 32 -11.25 -6.05 -15.70
N GLU A 33 -10.60 -6.60 -16.74
CA GLU A 33 -9.47 -7.48 -16.57
C GLU A 33 -8.51 -6.81 -15.59
N LYS A 34 -8.13 -7.55 -14.54
CA LYS A 34 -7.22 -7.06 -13.52
C LYS A 34 -5.97 -6.58 -14.24
N LYS A 35 -5.80 -5.25 -14.37
CA LYS A 35 -4.57 -4.66 -14.87
C LYS A 35 -3.44 -5.34 -14.14
N GLN A 36 -2.59 -6.07 -14.87
CA GLN A 36 -1.40 -6.69 -14.30
C GLN A 36 -0.65 -5.55 -13.63
N LYS A 37 -0.61 -5.57 -12.30
CA LYS A 37 0.10 -4.55 -11.54
C LYS A 37 1.54 -4.67 -11.98
N ASN A 38 2.04 -3.68 -12.71
CA ASN A 38 3.47 -3.52 -12.93
C ASN A 38 4.11 -3.63 -11.56
N GLN A 39 4.77 -4.75 -11.30
CA GLN A 39 5.41 -4.97 -10.02
C GLN A 39 6.48 -3.90 -9.90
N PHE A 40 6.31 -3.01 -8.94
CA PHE A 40 7.28 -1.97 -8.65
C PHE A 40 8.65 -2.65 -8.45
N LYS A 41 9.66 -2.27 -9.25
CA LYS A 41 11.00 -2.92 -9.31
C LYS A 41 11.67 -3.07 -7.93
N ASN A 42 11.23 -2.27 -6.97
CA ASN A 42 11.67 -2.20 -5.59
C ASN A 42 11.07 -3.28 -4.64
N GLN A 43 10.22 -4.20 -5.12
CA GLN A 43 9.69 -5.32 -4.32
C GLN A 43 10.42 -6.67 -4.52
N LYS A 44 11.62 -6.67 -5.12
CA LYS A 44 12.30 -7.93 -5.50
C LYS A 44 12.68 -8.83 -4.32
N VAL A 45 12.82 -8.30 -3.11
CA VAL A 45 13.18 -9.08 -1.92
C VAL A 45 12.16 -8.80 -0.83
N THR A 46 11.43 -9.84 -0.42
CA THR A 46 10.48 -9.77 0.71
C THR A 46 11.03 -10.61 1.84
N ILE A 47 11.21 -10.00 3.01
CA ILE A 47 11.62 -10.69 4.24
C ILE A 47 10.36 -10.93 5.06
N LYS A 48 10.07 -12.20 5.41
CA LYS A 48 8.99 -12.53 6.35
C LYS A 48 9.53 -12.39 7.77
N VAL A 49 8.82 -11.64 8.60
CA VAL A 49 9.17 -11.39 10.01
C VAL A 49 7.96 -11.67 10.90
N SER A 50 8.19 -11.92 12.18
CA SER A 50 7.12 -12.01 13.18
C SER A 50 6.48 -10.65 13.46
N ASP A 51 5.28 -10.65 14.02
CA ASP A 51 4.55 -9.41 14.32
C ASP A 51 5.29 -8.53 15.35
N ASP A 52 5.98 -9.13 16.31
CA ASP A 52 6.80 -8.43 17.31
C ASP A 52 8.00 -7.70 16.66
N ILE A 53 8.65 -8.33 15.68
CA ILE A 53 9.75 -7.70 14.94
C ILE A 53 9.22 -6.54 14.10
N LYS A 54 8.03 -6.69 13.51
CA LYS A 54 7.41 -5.63 12.72
C LYS A 54 7.06 -4.41 13.58
N THR A 55 6.51 -4.61 14.78
CA THR A 55 6.16 -3.50 15.68
C THR A 55 7.40 -2.76 16.19
N SER A 56 8.46 -3.49 16.55
CA SER A 56 9.73 -2.89 16.95
C SER A 56 10.41 -2.13 15.81
N LEU A 57 10.38 -2.67 14.57
CA LEU A 57 10.90 -1.97 13.40
C LEU A 57 10.14 -0.67 13.12
N GLU A 58 8.82 -0.67 13.27
CA GLU A 58 8.01 0.55 13.10
C GLU A 58 8.32 1.60 14.17
N ALA A 59 8.54 1.19 15.42
CA ALA A 59 8.95 2.09 16.49
C ALA A 59 10.29 2.76 16.18
N ILE A 60 11.28 1.99 15.70
CA ILE A 60 12.59 2.50 15.29
C ILE A 60 12.46 3.46 14.11
N LYS A 61 11.62 3.15 13.12
CA LYS A 61 11.35 4.04 11.99
C LYS A 61 10.79 5.38 12.43
N VAL A 62 9.80 5.38 13.34
CA VAL A 62 9.21 6.60 13.88
C VAL A 62 10.24 7.42 14.64
N LEU A 63 11.07 6.78 15.47
CA LEU A 63 12.10 7.43 16.28
C LEU A 63 13.15 8.12 15.41
N HIS A 64 13.66 7.42 14.40
CA HIS A 64 14.70 7.92 13.49
C HIS A 64 14.16 8.63 12.25
N LYS A 65 12.84 8.85 12.18
CA LYS A 65 12.14 9.51 11.06
C LYS A 65 12.45 8.87 9.70
N LEU A 66 12.56 7.54 9.68
CA LEU A 66 12.86 6.77 8.48
C LEU A 66 11.58 6.47 7.71
N LYS A 67 11.65 6.58 6.38
CA LYS A 67 10.47 6.44 5.53
C LYS A 67 10.26 4.99 5.11
N PHE A 68 11.35 4.24 4.93
CA PHE A 68 11.29 2.90 4.38
C PHE A 68 11.90 1.85 5.32
N ASP A 69 11.36 0.64 5.27
CA ASP A 69 11.80 -0.47 6.13
C ASP A 69 13.27 -0.85 5.87
N TYR A 70 13.72 -0.79 4.63
CA TYR A 70 15.11 -1.09 4.28
C TYR A 70 16.09 -0.06 4.85
N GLU A 71 15.68 1.20 5.06
CA GLU A 71 16.51 2.22 5.69
C GLU A 71 16.70 1.92 7.17
N ALA A 72 15.62 1.48 7.84
CA ALA A 72 15.70 1.06 9.24
C ALA A 72 16.56 -0.20 9.40
N ILE A 73 16.44 -1.17 8.50
CA ILE A 73 17.30 -2.36 8.50
C ILE A 73 18.76 -1.96 8.28
N GLN A 74 19.05 -1.07 7.33
CA GLN A 74 20.41 -0.59 7.08
C GLN A 74 20.97 0.14 8.32
N TYR A 75 20.20 1.03 8.92
CA TYR A 75 20.58 1.73 10.15
C TYR A 75 20.95 0.75 11.28
N LEU A 76 20.15 -0.31 11.47
CA LEU A 76 20.41 -1.33 12.48
C LEU A 76 21.66 -2.16 12.18
N ILE A 77 21.90 -2.48 10.90
CA ILE A 77 23.12 -3.18 10.49
C ILE A 77 24.35 -2.29 10.73
N ASP A 78 24.27 -1.01 10.39
CA ASP A 78 25.38 -0.06 10.58
C ASP A 78 25.68 0.13 12.08
N ASP A 79 24.67 0.28 12.92
CA ASP A 79 24.83 0.37 14.39
C ASP A 79 25.40 -0.92 14.98
N PHE A 80 24.87 -2.08 14.59
CA PHE A 80 25.39 -3.37 15.03
C PHE A 80 26.86 -3.56 14.62
N THR A 81 27.19 -3.23 13.37
CA THR A 81 28.57 -3.39 12.87
C THR A 81 29.55 -2.43 13.50
N GLN A 82 29.13 -1.25 13.94
CA GLN A 82 29.98 -0.34 14.72
C GLN A 82 30.35 -0.92 16.09
N ASN A 83 29.45 -1.68 16.71
CA ASN A 83 29.65 -2.28 18.02
C ASN A 83 30.46 -3.60 18.01
N LEU A 84 30.75 -4.16 16.83
CA LEU A 84 31.55 -5.39 16.69
C LEU A 84 33.04 -5.19 17.06
N SER A 85 33.67 -6.27 17.52
CA SER A 85 35.13 -6.31 17.71
C SER A 85 35.88 -6.20 16.39
N THR A 86 37.17 -5.84 16.43
CA THR A 86 37.98 -5.68 15.22
C THR A 86 38.10 -6.96 14.40
N GLU A 87 38.13 -8.12 15.05
CA GLU A 87 38.17 -9.42 14.36
C GLU A 87 36.86 -9.74 13.66
N GLU A 88 35.73 -9.49 14.33
CA GLU A 88 34.41 -9.74 13.77
C GLU A 88 34.09 -8.77 12.63
N LYS A 89 34.51 -7.50 12.73
CA LYS A 89 34.41 -6.53 11.63
C LYS A 89 35.14 -7.01 10.38
N ARG A 90 36.35 -7.55 10.53
CA ARG A 90 37.11 -8.14 9.41
C ARG A 90 36.38 -9.33 8.81
N ARG A 91 35.86 -10.25 9.63
CA ARG A 91 35.08 -11.40 9.15
C ARG A 91 33.81 -10.95 8.42
N TYR A 92 33.09 -9.98 8.97
CA TYR A 92 31.90 -9.41 8.35
C TYR A 92 32.20 -8.80 6.98
N SER A 93 33.28 -8.01 6.85
CA SER A 93 33.68 -7.43 5.56
C SER A 93 33.97 -8.51 4.53
N VAL A 94 34.75 -9.53 4.90
CA VAL A 94 35.08 -10.64 3.99
C VAL A 94 33.81 -11.39 3.58
N LEU A 95 32.90 -11.68 4.49
CA LEU A 95 31.66 -12.37 4.15
C LEU A 95 30.77 -11.54 3.22
N LYS A 96 30.65 -10.24 3.49
CA LYS A 96 29.83 -9.32 2.68
C LYS A 96 30.34 -9.19 1.25
N ASP A 97 31.66 -9.16 1.04
CA ASP A 97 32.26 -8.98 -0.28
C ASP A 97 32.22 -10.25 -1.15
N ASN A 98 32.01 -11.42 -0.55
CA ASN A 98 32.02 -12.72 -1.22
C ASN A 98 30.63 -13.38 -1.36
N LEU A 99 29.55 -12.69 -1.00
CA LEU A 99 28.16 -13.16 -1.06
C LEU A 99 27.46 -12.71 -2.34
#